data_AF-A0A8J7VYN5-F1
#
_entry.id   AF-A0A8J7VYN5-F1
#
_cell.length_a   1.000
_cell.length_b   1.000
_cell.length_c   1.000
_cell.angle_alpha   90.00
_cell.angle_beta   90.00
_cell.angle_gamma   90.00
#
_symmetry.space_group_name_H-M   'P 1'
#
loop_
_entity.id
_entity.type
_entity.pdbx_description
1 polymer ?
#
loop_
_entity_poly.entity_id
_entity_poly.type
_entity_poly.pdbx_seq_one_letter_code
_entity_poly.pdbx_strand_id
1 'polypeptide(L)'
;MTRPALLNNVDHRNLRIDTARSAALGDAVMSAPTYPAEFRNVQAHYPIVFRRTPQAFEPVALFGLRQGENVFLDGTRWDATY
;
A
#
# COMPACT_ATOMS: atom_id res chain seq x y z
N MET A 1 -2.03 -16.30 13.68
CA MET A 1 -0.59 -16.44 13.99
C MET A 1 0.17 -16.69 12.70
N THR A 2 1.22 -15.93 12.43
CA THR A 2 2.05 -16.08 11.23
C THR A 2 2.97 -17.29 11.37
N ARG A 3 3.02 -18.18 10.35
CA ARG A 3 3.91 -19.35 10.32
C ARG A 3 4.96 -19.16 9.23
N PRO A 4 6.15 -18.60 9.55
CA PRO A 4 7.21 -18.48 8.56
C PRO A 4 7.67 -19.89 8.13
N ALA A 5 7.78 -20.12 6.83
CA ALA A 5 8.24 -21.38 6.24
C ALA A 5 9.17 -21.09 5.05
N LEU A 6 10.12 -21.99 4.79
CA LEU A 6 10.99 -21.90 3.62
C LEU A 6 10.16 -22.19 2.36
N LEU A 7 10.17 -21.26 1.41
CA LEU A 7 9.50 -21.45 0.12
C LEU A 7 10.25 -22.53 -0.69
N ASN A 8 9.51 -23.47 -1.26
CA ASN A 8 10.08 -24.52 -2.13
C ASN A 8 9.11 -24.87 -3.28
N ASN A 9 9.64 -25.46 -4.35
CA ASN A 9 8.90 -25.73 -5.59
C ASN A 9 7.97 -26.95 -5.53
N VAL A 10 7.99 -27.75 -4.45
CA VAL A 10 7.12 -28.91 -4.27
C VAL A 10 5.87 -28.50 -3.49
N ASP A 11 6.06 -28.01 -2.27
CA ASP A 11 4.98 -27.66 -1.33
C ASP A 11 4.25 -26.38 -1.76
N HIS A 12 4.94 -25.44 -2.40
CA HIS A 12 4.38 -24.13 -2.77
C HIS A 12 4.11 -23.99 -4.26
N ARG A 13 4.12 -25.09 -5.03
CA ARG A 13 3.95 -25.08 -6.49
C ARG A 13 2.70 -24.35 -6.98
N ASN A 14 1.64 -24.35 -6.17
CA ASN A 14 0.36 -23.73 -6.47
C ASN A 14 0.14 -22.39 -5.73
N LEU A 15 1.09 -21.96 -4.90
CA LEU A 15 0.99 -20.67 -4.19
C LEU A 15 1.23 -19.55 -5.20
N ARG A 16 0.30 -18.59 -5.26
CA ARG A 16 0.37 -17.43 -6.15
C ARG A 16 0.02 -16.17 -5.37
N ILE A 17 0.46 -15.03 -5.89
CA ILE A 17 0.06 -13.71 -5.41
C ILE A 17 -1.23 -13.34 -6.14
N ASP A 18 -2.27 -13.00 -5.40
CA ASP A 18 -3.41 -12.28 -5.96
C ASP A 18 -3.03 -10.81 -6.11
N THR A 19 -3.10 -10.30 -7.34
CA THR A 19 -2.74 -8.92 -7.69
C THR A 19 -3.97 -8.06 -7.97
N ALA A 20 -5.18 -8.62 -7.79
CA ALA A 20 -6.41 -7.87 -7.86
C ALA A 20 -6.41 -6.75 -6.81
N ARG A 21 -7.15 -5.68 -7.12
CA ARG A 21 -7.37 -4.57 -6.20
C ARG A 21 -8.79 -4.62 -5.68
N SER A 22 -8.99 -4.44 -4.39
CA SER A 22 -10.29 -4.18 -3.79
C SER A 22 -10.20 -3.80 -2.32
N ALA A 23 -11.25 -3.15 -1.82
CA ALA A 23 -11.39 -2.93 -0.38
C ALA A 23 -11.37 -4.24 0.42
N ALA A 24 -11.93 -5.33 -0.13
CA ALA A 24 -11.96 -6.65 0.53
C ALA A 24 -10.56 -7.28 0.66
N LEU A 25 -9.62 -6.91 -0.22
CA LEU A 25 -8.22 -7.33 -0.15
C LEU A 25 -7.35 -6.38 0.70
N GLY A 26 -7.95 -5.32 1.26
CA GLY A 26 -7.28 -4.38 2.16
C GLY A 26 -6.74 -3.12 1.49
N ASP A 27 -7.09 -2.84 0.23
CA ASP A 27 -6.61 -1.64 -0.49
C ASP A 27 -7.28 -0.33 -0.04
N ALA A 28 -8.32 -0.40 0.78
CA ALA A 28 -9.04 0.75 1.35
C ALA A 28 -8.29 1.38 2.55
N VAL A 29 -7.00 1.64 2.37
CA VAL A 29 -6.14 2.29 3.37
C VAL A 29 -6.06 3.79 3.14
N MET A 30 -6.02 4.56 4.23
CA MET A 30 -5.93 6.04 4.20
C MET A 30 -4.59 6.55 3.67
N SER A 31 -3.51 5.80 3.91
CA SER A 31 -2.16 6.19 3.53
C SER A 31 -1.22 4.98 3.53
N ALA A 32 -0.10 5.11 2.83
CA ALA A 32 1.01 4.16 2.86
C ALA A 32 2.33 4.89 3.17
N PRO A 33 3.27 4.28 3.91
CA PRO A 33 4.61 4.82 4.06
C PRO A 33 5.30 4.93 2.70
N THR A 34 6.15 5.94 2.54
CA THR A 34 7.03 6.09 1.38
C THR A 34 8.41 6.56 1.84
N TYR A 35 9.37 6.67 0.93
CA TYR A 35 10.76 7.01 1.25
C TYR A 35 11.31 8.07 0.29
N PRO A 36 12.30 8.89 0.70
CA PRO A 36 12.87 9.94 -0.15
C PRO A 36 13.30 9.49 -1.54
N ALA A 37 13.78 8.25 -1.68
CA ALA A 37 14.15 7.66 -2.97
C ALA A 37 12.97 7.52 -3.95
N GLU A 38 11.74 7.47 -3.45
CA GLU A 38 10.50 7.30 -4.21
C GLU A 38 9.79 8.62 -4.50
N PHE A 39 10.13 9.70 -3.78
CA PHE A 39 9.37 10.95 -3.78
C PHE A 39 9.13 11.51 -5.18
N ARG A 40 10.15 11.44 -6.06
CA ARG A 40 10.04 11.98 -7.42
C ARG A 40 8.89 11.36 -8.20
N ASN A 41 8.63 10.09 -7.97
CA ASN A 41 7.61 9.33 -8.69
C ASN A 41 6.26 9.37 -7.95
N VAL A 42 6.28 9.27 -6.62
CA VAL A 42 5.09 9.32 -5.76
C VAL A 42 4.40 10.67 -5.84
N GLN A 43 5.16 11.77 -5.75
CA GLN A 43 4.59 13.13 -5.69
C GLN A 43 3.82 13.52 -6.96
N ALA A 44 4.07 12.83 -8.08
CA ALA A 44 3.36 13.07 -9.34
C ALA A 44 1.90 12.58 -9.28
N HIS A 45 1.58 11.70 -8.33
CA HIS A 45 0.27 11.03 -8.22
C HIS A 45 -0.40 11.25 -6.87
N TYR A 46 0.37 11.32 -5.79
CA TYR A 46 -0.14 11.39 -4.42
C TYR A 46 0.48 12.54 -3.64
N PRO A 47 -0.30 13.23 -2.78
CA PRO A 47 0.26 14.11 -1.78
C PRO A 47 1.18 13.34 -0.83
N ILE A 48 2.36 13.90 -0.57
CA ILE A 48 3.27 13.40 0.47
C ILE A 48 3.08 14.29 1.70
N VAL A 49 2.68 13.68 2.81
CA VAL A 49 2.54 14.35 4.12
C VAL A 49 3.43 13.68 5.15
N PHE A 50 3.78 14.40 6.22
CA PHE A 50 4.61 13.88 7.29
C PHE A 50 3.77 13.65 8.53
N ARG A 51 3.64 12.39 8.96
CA ARG A 51 2.95 12.06 10.21
C ARG A 51 3.94 11.89 11.34
N ARG A 52 3.54 12.30 12.55
CA ARG A 52 4.35 12.13 13.76
C ARG A 52 4.27 10.67 14.22
N THR A 53 5.43 10.04 14.37
CA THR A 53 5.60 8.76 15.08
C THR A 53 6.17 9.03 16.48
N PRO A 54 6.22 8.04 17.40
CA PRO A 54 6.81 8.24 18.71
C PRO A 54 8.27 8.72 18.65
N GLN A 55 9.03 8.31 17.63
CA GLN A 55 10.46 8.60 17.48
C GLN A 55 10.72 9.80 16.55
N ALA A 56 10.05 9.89 15.40
CA ALA A 56 10.36 10.90 14.38
C ALA A 56 9.11 11.36 13.61
N PHE A 57 9.30 12.04 12.48
CA PHE A 57 8.28 12.16 11.44
C PHE A 57 8.61 11.19 10.33
N GLU A 58 7.60 10.56 9.75
CA GLU A 58 7.76 9.73 8.56
C GLU A 58 6.88 10.24 7.43
N PRO A 59 7.39 10.24 6.19
CA PRO A 59 6.61 10.58 5.02
C PRO A 59 5.63 9.45 4.67
N VAL A 60 4.41 9.83 4.32
CA VAL A 60 3.37 8.92 3.83
C VAL A 60 2.73 9.50 2.56
N ALA A 61 2.41 8.62 1.62
CA ALA A 61 1.52 8.92 0.51
C ALA A 61 0.09 8.91 1.04
N LEU A 62 -0.64 10.01 0.85
CA LEU A 62 -2.00 10.17 1.37
C LEU A 62 -3.03 9.76 0.30
N PHE A 63 -3.93 8.85 0.65
CA PHE A 63 -4.97 8.31 -0.24
C PHE A 63 -6.38 8.77 0.14
N GLY A 64 -6.60 9.20 1.38
CA GLY A 64 -7.90 9.64 1.88
C GLY A 64 -7.76 10.47 3.15
N LEU A 65 -8.84 11.08 3.60
CA LEU A 65 -8.88 11.89 4.82
C LEU A 65 -9.55 11.15 5.99
N ARG A 66 -10.12 9.97 5.73
CA ARG A 66 -10.75 9.11 6.74
C ARG A 66 -10.13 7.72 6.79
N GLN A 67 -10.19 7.09 7.96
CA GLN A 67 -9.76 5.70 8.09
C GLN A 67 -10.68 4.82 7.25
N GLY A 68 -10.11 3.93 6.43
CA GLY A 68 -10.88 3.09 5.51
C GLY A 68 -11.18 3.77 4.16
N GLU A 69 -10.70 4.99 3.92
CA GLU A 69 -10.93 5.72 2.67
C GLU A 69 -9.68 5.71 1.79
N ASN A 70 -9.87 5.43 0.51
CA ASN A 70 -8.86 5.58 -0.54
C ASN A 70 -9.56 6.11 -1.80
N VAL A 71 -9.36 7.38 -2.14
CA VAL A 71 -10.03 8.02 -3.30
C VAL A 71 -9.45 7.59 -4.64
N PHE A 72 -8.32 6.88 -4.63
CA PHE A 72 -7.69 6.30 -5.81
C PHE A 72 -8.18 4.87 -6.07
N LEU A 73 -9.06 4.32 -5.24
CA LEU A 73 -9.63 2.98 -5.41
C LEU A 73 -11.11 3.08 -5.81
N ASP A 74 -11.42 2.64 -7.03
CA ASP A 74 -12.78 2.55 -7.55
C ASP A 74 -13.13 1.08 -7.83
N GLY A 75 -13.74 0.44 -6.83
CA GLY A 75 -14.07 -0.99 -6.87
C GLY A 75 -12.82 -1.86 -7.01
N THR A 76 -12.50 -2.24 -8.25
CA THR A 76 -11.30 -3.03 -8.60
C THR A 76 -10.27 -2.25 -9.42
N ARG A 77 -10.55 -0.99 -9.74
CA ARG A 77 -9.68 -0.09 -10.48
C ARG A 77 -8.87 0.74 -9.50
N TRP A 78 -7.56 0.84 -9.76
CA TRP A 78 -6.68 1.79 -9.10
C TRP A 78 -6.42 2.97 -10.03
N ASP A 79 -6.70 4.19 -9.58
CA ASP A 79 -6.66 5.41 -10.37
C ASP A 79 -5.39 6.23 -10.15
N ALA A 80 -4.25 5.57 -10.34
CA ALA A 80 -2.92 6.18 -10.35
C ALA A 80 -1.92 5.21 -11.00
N THR A 81 -0.87 5.77 -11.61
CA THR A 81 0.06 5.01 -12.47
C THR A 81 1.45 4.79 -11.87
N TYR A 82 1.66 5.18 -10.60
CA TYR A 82 2.89 4.88 -9.87
C TYR A 82 2.98 3.41 -9.48
#